data_AF-A0A9X0CE36-F1
#
_entry.id   AF-A0A9X0CE36-F1
#
_cell.length_a   1.000
_cell.length_b   1.000
_cell.length_c   1.000
_cell.angle_alpha   90.00
_cell.angle_beta   90.00
_cell.angle_gamma   90.00
#
_symmetry.space_group_name_H-M   'P 1'
#
loop_
_entity.id
_entity.type
_entity.pdbx_description
1 polymer ?
#
loop_
_entity_poly.entity_id
_entity_poly.type
_entity_poly.pdbx_seq_one_letter_code
_entity_poly.pdbx_strand_id
1 'polypeptide(L)'
;MDLCKGDGFICELNNADSSSHPDDLNTREGFVYQKAEEMCGQTVCPSYAVCQYDSRHKRDICLCKPGFIREDCQATGLTKHAAVKSCKELQLLMPSYPSGAYWIDPDEASGDNAFQAYCDMQTDGGGWTLVYSYTFTEYDNFMAVNNAVTPTPNWPSVGNVPLLTTAPMNESHFAAMSFHLWRLVGSEILVKSNINNWIACLPYKGSLVEWLSGAVTCRMIKVLTNLCGNVVPTKLHVKKCGVKFRAGAYSAKNYYFFDTCTDSKTPYHDPCGSASDSHLKNVQNPHENIFIR
;
A
#
# COMPACT_ATOMS: atom_id res chain seq x y z
N MET A 1 -36.45 16.94 17.61
CA MET A 1 -36.26 17.29 19.03
C MET A 1 -37.62 17.20 19.73
N ASP A 2 -37.66 16.64 20.94
CA ASP A 2 -38.91 16.25 21.63
C ASP A 2 -39.58 17.41 22.38
N LEU A 3 -40.83 17.75 22.00
CA LEU A 3 -41.76 18.49 22.86
C LEU A 3 -42.53 17.49 23.73
N CYS A 4 -42.17 17.34 25.01
CA CYS A 4 -42.77 16.34 25.89
C CYS A 4 -43.72 16.94 26.96
N LYS A 5 -44.94 16.42 26.95
CA LYS A 5 -46.14 16.71 27.76
C LYS A 5 -46.58 15.86 28.96
N GLY A 6 -45.81 14.92 29.51
CA GLY A 6 -46.22 14.15 30.73
C GLY A 6 -47.40 13.14 30.56
N ASP A 7 -47.06 11.85 30.53
CA ASP A 7 -47.91 10.62 30.49
C ASP A 7 -48.81 10.40 29.26
N GLY A 8 -48.19 9.87 28.18
CA GLY A 8 -48.88 9.33 26.98
C GLY A 8 -48.64 10.07 25.65
N PHE A 9 -47.40 10.37 25.26
CA PHE A 9 -47.10 11.32 24.17
C PHE A 9 -46.69 10.71 22.82
N ILE A 10 -47.13 11.39 21.76
CA ILE A 10 -46.65 11.31 20.36
C ILE A 10 -45.62 12.44 20.19
N CYS A 11 -44.40 12.10 19.77
CA CYS A 11 -43.30 13.05 19.55
C CYS A 11 -43.19 13.43 18.07
N GLU A 12 -42.92 14.71 17.78
CA GLU A 12 -42.59 15.19 16.44
C GLU A 12 -41.09 15.51 16.34
N LEU A 13 -40.37 14.81 15.46
CA LEU A 13 -38.94 15.04 15.22
C LEU A 13 -38.75 16.18 14.23
N ASN A 14 -38.30 17.34 14.72
CA ASN A 14 -37.75 18.41 13.89
C ASN A 14 -36.20 18.39 13.88
N ASN A 15 -35.58 18.65 12.71
CA ASN A 15 -34.14 18.76 12.49
C ASN A 15 -33.59 20.19 12.63
N ALA A 16 -34.46 21.17 12.93
CA ALA A 16 -34.12 22.55 13.22
C ALA A 16 -34.51 22.90 14.66
N ASP A 17 -33.80 23.86 15.24
CA ASP A 17 -34.08 24.41 16.57
C ASP A 17 -34.42 25.90 16.48
N SER A 18 -35.01 26.45 17.54
CA SER A 18 -35.33 27.88 17.61
C SER A 18 -34.09 28.80 17.67
N SER A 19 -32.89 28.24 17.63
CA SER A 19 -31.60 28.96 17.56
C SER A 19 -31.25 29.26 16.11
N SER A 20 -31.41 28.26 15.24
CA SER A 20 -31.16 28.33 13.80
C SER A 20 -32.32 28.96 13.03
N HIS A 21 -33.57 28.74 13.48
CA HIS A 21 -34.79 29.22 12.82
C HIS A 21 -35.79 29.75 13.86
N PRO A 22 -35.53 30.93 14.46
CA PRO A 22 -36.32 31.46 15.56
C PRO A 22 -37.78 31.77 15.17
N ASP A 23 -38.01 32.18 13.92
CA ASP A 23 -39.33 32.58 13.41
C ASP A 23 -40.26 31.37 13.17
N ASP A 24 -39.71 30.15 13.14
CA ASP A 24 -40.48 28.92 12.95
C ASP A 24 -41.02 28.37 14.28
N LEU A 25 -40.58 28.91 15.43
CA LEU A 25 -41.04 28.47 16.75
C LEU A 25 -42.45 29.01 17.04
N ASN A 26 -43.44 28.13 16.92
CA ASN A 26 -44.84 28.45 17.22
C ASN A 26 -45.27 27.88 18.58
N THR A 27 -45.62 28.75 19.52
CA THR A 27 -46.17 28.33 20.82
C THR A 27 -47.60 27.83 20.65
N ARG A 28 -47.88 26.61 21.12
CA ARG A 28 -49.22 26.00 21.13
C ARG A 28 -49.64 25.66 22.55
N GLU A 29 -50.90 25.94 22.88
CA GLU A 29 -51.47 25.62 24.18
C GLU A 29 -51.43 24.10 24.41
N GLY A 30 -50.91 23.68 25.57
CA GLY A 30 -50.75 22.26 25.91
C GLY A 30 -49.42 21.62 25.50
N PHE A 31 -48.57 22.31 24.73
CA PHE A 31 -47.25 21.82 24.31
C PHE A 31 -46.12 22.58 25.02
N VAL A 32 -45.04 21.88 25.38
CA VAL A 32 -43.84 22.47 26.00
C VAL A 32 -42.66 22.31 25.06
N TYR A 33 -42.08 23.43 24.63
CA TYR A 33 -40.85 23.41 23.84
C TYR A 33 -39.66 23.25 24.77
N GLN A 34 -38.88 22.20 24.55
CA GLN A 34 -37.62 21.99 25.23
C GLN A 34 -36.53 21.87 24.16
N LYS A 35 -35.57 22.78 24.18
CA LYS A 35 -34.35 22.62 23.39
C LYS A 35 -33.66 21.35 23.89
N ALA A 36 -33.15 20.53 22.96
CA ALA A 36 -32.07 19.65 23.37
C ALA A 36 -30.98 20.55 23.95
N GLU A 37 -30.53 20.27 25.16
CA GLU A 37 -29.28 20.83 25.67
C GLU A 37 -28.24 20.72 24.55
N GLU A 38 -27.39 21.74 24.34
CA GLU A 38 -26.32 21.72 23.31
C GLU A 38 -25.30 20.62 23.67
N MET A 39 -25.73 19.36 23.59
CA MET A 39 -24.92 18.17 23.73
C MET A 39 -23.84 18.29 22.66
N CYS A 40 -22.57 18.26 23.08
CA CYS A 40 -21.42 18.56 22.22
C CYS A 40 -21.23 20.01 21.74
N GLY A 41 -21.92 21.01 22.33
CA GLY A 41 -21.79 22.42 21.92
C GLY A 41 -20.40 23.04 22.17
N GLN A 42 -19.64 22.51 23.14
CA GLN A 42 -18.30 23.00 23.50
C GLN A 42 -17.17 22.00 23.23
N THR A 43 -17.50 20.73 22.98
CA THR A 43 -16.50 19.68 22.79
C THR A 43 -16.01 19.66 21.35
N VAL A 44 -14.75 20.05 21.16
CA VAL A 44 -14.08 19.98 19.86
C VAL A 44 -13.44 18.60 19.70
N CYS A 45 -14.04 17.77 18.85
CA CYS A 45 -13.43 16.52 18.45
C CYS A 45 -12.43 16.72 17.30
N PRO A 46 -11.37 15.91 17.21
CA PRO A 46 -10.52 15.87 16.02
C PRO A 46 -11.33 15.55 14.75
N SER A 47 -10.79 15.91 13.58
CA SER A 47 -11.48 15.75 12.28
C SER A 47 -11.92 14.31 11.95
N TYR A 48 -11.30 13.32 12.57
CA TYR A 48 -11.57 11.88 12.43
C TYR A 48 -12.58 11.32 13.45
N ALA A 49 -13.13 12.16 14.34
CA ALA A 49 -14.11 11.77 15.34
C ALA A 49 -15.38 12.64 15.26
N VAL A 50 -16.46 12.12 15.84
CA VAL A 50 -17.77 12.76 15.97
C VAL A 50 -18.10 12.81 17.45
N CYS A 51 -18.52 13.97 17.94
CA CYS A 51 -18.92 14.08 19.32
C CYS A 51 -20.27 13.39 19.56
N GLN A 52 -20.34 12.61 20.63
CA GLN A 52 -21.56 12.00 21.13
C GLN A 52 -21.65 12.18 22.65
N TYR A 53 -22.83 12.53 23.14
CA TYR A 53 -23.10 12.63 24.58
C TYR A 53 -23.32 11.26 25.21
N ASP A 54 -22.55 10.93 26.25
CA ASP A 54 -22.75 9.75 27.07
C ASP A 54 -23.66 10.07 28.26
N SER A 55 -24.92 9.66 28.15
CA SER A 55 -25.95 9.89 29.17
C SER A 55 -25.70 9.15 30.49
N ARG A 56 -24.91 8.06 30.48
CA ARG A 56 -24.61 7.29 31.71
C ARG A 56 -23.60 8.01 32.59
N HIS A 57 -22.57 8.57 31.97
CA HIS A 57 -21.48 9.27 32.67
C HIS A 57 -21.64 10.79 32.64
N LYS A 58 -22.69 11.31 31.99
CA LYS A 58 -22.98 12.75 31.84
C LYS A 58 -21.78 13.53 31.29
N ARG A 59 -21.16 13.02 30.22
CA ARG A 59 -19.99 13.64 29.59
C ARG A 59 -20.06 13.56 28.07
N ASP A 60 -19.44 14.52 27.39
CA ASP A 60 -19.20 14.45 25.96
C ASP A 60 -18.05 13.48 25.67
N ILE A 61 -18.22 12.61 24.67
CA ILE A 61 -17.20 11.66 24.22
C ILE A 61 -17.00 11.84 22.71
N CYS A 62 -15.75 11.86 22.26
CA CYS A 62 -15.45 11.77 20.84
C CYS A 62 -15.43 10.30 20.40
N LEU A 63 -16.32 9.93 19.49
CA LEU A 63 -16.36 8.60 18.88
C LEU A 63 -15.75 8.65 17.49
N CYS A 64 -14.96 7.64 17.17
CA CYS A 64 -14.28 7.58 15.89
C CYS A 64 -15.25 7.41 14.72
N LYS A 65 -14.97 8.06 13.60
CA LYS A 65 -15.71 7.83 12.34
C LYS A 65 -15.55 6.37 11.87
N PRO A 66 -16.48 5.83 11.07
CA PRO A 66 -16.33 4.50 10.49
C PRO A 66 -14.98 4.32 9.79
N GLY A 67 -14.29 3.21 10.07
CA GLY A 67 -12.94 2.96 9.57
C GLY A 67 -11.81 3.47 10.46
N PHE A 68 -12.12 4.04 11.62
CA PHE A 68 -11.16 4.36 12.66
C PHE A 68 -11.49 3.57 13.94
N ILE A 69 -10.47 3.18 14.71
CA ILE A 69 -10.62 2.38 15.93
C ILE A 69 -9.84 2.98 17.11
N ARG A 70 -10.17 2.53 18.34
CA ARG A 70 -9.57 2.96 19.63
C ARG A 70 -9.89 4.41 20.01
N GLU A 71 -9.41 4.86 21.17
CA GLU A 71 -9.67 6.22 21.69
C GLU A 71 -8.93 7.31 20.90
N ASP A 72 -7.84 6.95 20.23
CA ASP A 72 -7.04 7.83 19.37
C ASP A 72 -7.46 7.81 17.89
N CYS A 73 -8.52 7.05 17.54
CA CYS A 73 -9.05 6.92 16.20
C CYS A 73 -7.96 6.60 15.16
N GLN A 74 -7.29 5.48 15.34
CA GLN A 74 -6.30 4.95 14.40
C GLN A 74 -6.96 4.53 13.09
N ALA A 75 -6.37 4.96 11.98
CA ALA A 75 -6.79 4.59 10.64
C ALA A 75 -6.70 3.07 10.42
N THR A 76 -7.72 2.48 9.78
CA THR A 76 -7.77 1.02 9.54
C THR A 76 -7.41 0.60 8.12
N GLY A 77 -7.20 1.55 7.20
CA GLY A 77 -6.96 1.29 5.78
C GLY A 77 -8.18 0.76 5.02
N LEU A 78 -9.38 0.72 5.63
CA LEU A 78 -10.59 0.17 5.00
C LEU A 78 -11.34 1.17 4.11
N THR A 79 -11.12 2.46 4.33
CA THR A 79 -11.75 3.54 3.54
C THR A 79 -10.71 4.58 3.16
N LYS A 80 -10.99 5.37 2.12
CA LYS A 80 -10.11 6.45 1.68
C LYS A 80 -9.78 7.45 2.79
N HIS A 81 -10.77 7.82 3.60
CA HIS A 81 -10.60 8.77 4.69
C HIS A 81 -9.82 8.20 5.87
N ALA A 82 -9.78 6.87 6.00
CA ALA A 82 -9.03 6.16 7.02
C ALA A 82 -7.85 5.40 6.40
N ALA A 83 -7.21 5.98 5.39
CA ALA A 83 -5.99 5.45 4.81
C ALA A 83 -4.86 5.44 5.85
N VAL A 84 -4.04 4.41 5.82
CA VAL A 84 -2.80 4.34 6.60
C VAL A 84 -1.62 4.81 5.74
N LYS A 85 -0.48 5.14 6.32
CA LYS A 85 0.71 5.53 5.55
C LYS A 85 1.20 4.43 4.61
N SER A 86 1.26 3.20 5.12
CA SER A 86 1.73 2.05 4.34
C SER A 86 1.19 0.74 4.91
N CYS A 87 1.38 -0.36 4.16
CA CYS A 87 1.00 -1.68 4.64
C CYS A 87 1.78 -2.08 5.91
N LYS A 88 2.98 -1.54 6.12
CA LYS A 88 3.76 -1.76 7.34
C LYS A 88 3.09 -1.14 8.56
N GLU A 89 2.58 0.08 8.42
CA GLU A 89 1.79 0.70 9.49
C GLU A 89 0.52 -0.11 9.74
N LEU A 90 -0.19 -0.53 8.68
CA LEU A 90 -1.36 -1.40 8.82
C LEU A 90 -1.03 -2.67 9.60
N GLN A 91 0.11 -3.31 9.33
CA GLN A 91 0.54 -4.53 9.99
C GLN A 91 0.80 -4.32 11.48
N LEU A 92 1.32 -3.15 11.87
CA LEU A 92 1.57 -2.80 13.27
C LEU A 92 0.26 -2.52 14.02
N LEU A 93 -0.67 -1.82 13.39
CA LEU A 93 -1.96 -1.44 13.98
C LEU A 93 -2.93 -2.62 14.04
N MET A 94 -2.96 -3.41 12.96
CA MET A 94 -3.92 -4.51 12.73
C MET A 94 -3.21 -5.81 12.30
N PRO A 95 -2.43 -6.48 13.19
CA PRO A 95 -1.65 -7.66 12.83
C PRO A 95 -2.48 -8.87 12.35
N SER A 96 -3.78 -8.89 12.63
CA SER A 96 -4.70 -9.97 12.24
C SER A 96 -5.34 -9.78 10.87
N TYR A 97 -5.09 -8.65 10.19
CA TYR A 97 -5.66 -8.41 8.88
C TYR A 97 -5.06 -9.37 7.84
N PRO A 98 -5.89 -9.95 6.95
CA PRO A 98 -5.38 -10.80 5.88
C PRO A 98 -4.66 -9.96 4.80
N SER A 99 -3.87 -10.62 3.95
CA SER A 99 -3.37 -9.96 2.74
C SER A 99 -4.53 -9.54 1.84
N GLY A 100 -4.44 -8.36 1.23
CA GLY A 100 -5.54 -7.78 0.46
C GLY A 100 -5.27 -6.34 0.03
N ALA A 101 -6.21 -5.74 -0.68
CA ALA A 101 -6.11 -4.34 -1.07
C ALA A 101 -6.64 -3.42 0.04
N TYR A 102 -5.84 -2.43 0.42
CA TYR A 102 -6.15 -1.45 1.47
C TYR A 102 -5.85 -0.03 0.99
N TRP A 103 -6.51 0.95 1.59
CA TRP A 103 -6.24 2.37 1.35
C TRP A 103 -4.97 2.80 2.06
N ILE A 104 -4.03 3.33 1.27
CA ILE A 104 -2.78 3.90 1.76
C ILE A 104 -2.62 5.36 1.32
N ASP A 105 -1.89 6.12 2.11
CA ASP A 105 -1.50 7.51 1.87
C ASP A 105 -0.03 7.73 2.28
N PRO A 106 0.95 7.36 1.42
CA PRO A 106 2.36 7.42 1.77
C PRO A 106 2.92 8.82 2.01
N ASP A 107 2.36 9.85 1.37
CA ASP A 107 2.86 11.23 1.47
C ASP A 107 2.16 12.07 2.55
N GLU A 108 1.02 11.60 3.06
CA GLU A 108 0.25 12.20 4.14
C GLU A 108 -0.14 13.67 3.85
N ALA A 109 -0.10 14.10 2.59
CA ALA A 109 -0.26 15.51 2.22
C ALA A 109 -1.72 15.96 2.28
N SER A 110 -2.65 15.10 1.85
CA SER A 110 -4.08 15.23 2.11
C SER A 110 -4.78 13.88 1.90
N GLY A 111 -5.77 13.51 2.70
CA GLY A 111 -6.52 12.25 2.50
C GLY A 111 -7.24 12.13 1.14
N ASP A 112 -7.20 13.16 0.29
CA ASP A 112 -7.74 13.17 -1.07
C ASP A 112 -6.85 12.43 -2.08
N ASN A 113 -5.55 12.32 -1.86
CA ASN A 113 -4.64 11.58 -2.76
C ASN A 113 -4.45 10.10 -2.34
N ALA A 114 -5.04 9.70 -1.21
CA ALA A 114 -5.06 8.30 -0.77
C ALA A 114 -5.62 7.39 -1.88
N PHE A 115 -5.02 6.21 -2.00
CA PHE A 115 -5.34 5.24 -3.06
C PHE A 115 -5.21 3.82 -2.54
N GLN A 116 -5.73 2.83 -3.28
CA GLN A 116 -5.62 1.44 -2.87
C GLN A 116 -4.31 0.80 -3.36
N ALA A 117 -3.68 0.01 -2.49
CA ALA A 117 -2.55 -0.84 -2.84
C ALA A 117 -2.71 -2.22 -2.20
N TYR A 118 -2.13 -3.24 -2.82
CA TYR A 118 -2.11 -4.58 -2.24
C TYR A 118 -1.09 -4.70 -1.10
N CYS A 119 -1.53 -5.17 0.05
CA CYS A 119 -0.71 -5.48 1.22
C CYS A 119 -0.53 -7.00 1.35
N ASP A 120 0.71 -7.48 1.34
CA ASP A 120 1.05 -8.83 1.79
C ASP A 120 1.35 -8.78 3.31
N MET A 121 0.40 -9.30 4.10
CA MET A 121 0.39 -9.28 5.57
C MET A 121 0.94 -10.56 6.18
N GLN A 122 1.50 -11.48 5.36
CA GLN A 122 1.90 -12.81 5.82
C GLN A 122 3.37 -13.12 5.53
N THR A 123 3.85 -12.80 4.32
CA THR A 123 5.20 -13.16 3.90
C THR A 123 6.24 -12.46 4.78
N ASP A 124 7.17 -13.21 5.38
CA ASP A 124 8.29 -12.65 6.15
C ASP A 124 7.86 -11.62 7.21
N GLY A 125 6.77 -11.92 7.94
CA GLY A 125 6.22 -11.04 8.98
C GLY A 125 5.25 -9.96 8.48
N GLY A 126 4.96 -9.91 7.19
CA GLY A 126 3.91 -9.06 6.62
C GLY A 126 4.27 -7.58 6.50
N GLY A 127 3.24 -6.76 6.26
CA GLY A 127 3.38 -5.31 6.10
C GLY A 127 4.03 -4.87 4.78
N TRP A 128 4.04 -5.72 3.77
CA TRP A 128 4.64 -5.44 2.47
C TRP A 128 3.65 -4.76 1.54
N THR A 129 3.99 -3.59 1.00
CA THR A 129 3.18 -2.91 -0.01
C THR A 129 3.63 -3.32 -1.41
N LEU A 130 2.74 -3.85 -2.24
CA LEU A 130 3.02 -4.17 -3.64
C LEU A 130 3.16 -2.87 -4.45
N VAL A 131 4.36 -2.60 -4.95
CA VAL A 131 4.65 -1.37 -5.71
C VAL A 131 4.81 -1.62 -7.20
N TYR A 132 5.10 -2.85 -7.61
CA TYR A 132 5.32 -3.20 -9.00
C TYR A 132 5.01 -4.66 -9.26
N SER A 133 4.21 -4.92 -10.29
CA SER A 133 3.91 -6.25 -10.80
C SER A 133 4.10 -6.22 -12.30
N TYR A 134 4.85 -7.18 -12.85
CA TYR A 134 5.20 -7.15 -14.27
C TYR A 134 5.36 -8.55 -14.85
N THR A 135 5.26 -8.62 -16.17
CA THR A 135 5.52 -9.80 -16.99
C THR A 135 6.57 -9.47 -18.06
N PHE A 136 6.73 -10.36 -19.03
CA PHE A 136 7.76 -10.29 -20.06
C PHE A 136 7.13 -10.06 -21.44
N THR A 137 7.78 -9.27 -22.28
CA THR A 137 7.36 -9.12 -23.68
C THR A 137 7.66 -10.36 -24.52
N GLU A 138 8.67 -11.15 -24.14
CA GLU A 138 9.10 -12.36 -24.85
C GLU A 138 9.60 -13.41 -23.85
N TYR A 139 8.67 -14.19 -23.30
CA TYR A 139 9.01 -15.23 -22.32
C TYR A 139 9.50 -16.53 -22.96
N ASP A 140 8.88 -16.95 -24.07
CA ASP A 140 9.18 -18.22 -24.73
C ASP A 140 10.62 -18.24 -25.25
N ASN A 141 11.09 -17.09 -25.76
CA ASN A 141 12.49 -16.85 -26.07
C ASN A 141 13.12 -15.83 -25.11
N PHE A 142 13.18 -16.17 -23.82
CA PHE A 142 13.60 -15.26 -22.76
C PHE A 142 14.92 -14.50 -23.02
N MET A 143 15.90 -15.14 -23.68
CA MET A 143 17.20 -14.52 -23.96
C MET A 143 17.21 -13.63 -25.21
N ALA A 144 16.07 -13.43 -25.87
CA ALA A 144 15.95 -12.56 -27.01
C ALA A 144 16.25 -11.10 -26.66
N VAL A 145 16.89 -10.38 -27.58
CA VAL A 145 17.28 -8.97 -27.39
C VAL A 145 16.08 -8.02 -27.29
N ASN A 146 14.90 -8.47 -27.74
CA ASN A 146 13.64 -7.74 -27.67
C ASN A 146 12.78 -8.11 -26.46
N ASN A 147 13.27 -9.01 -25.60
CA ASN A 147 12.61 -9.27 -24.32
C ASN A 147 12.84 -8.08 -23.38
N ALA A 148 11.78 -7.69 -22.68
CA ALA A 148 11.78 -6.65 -21.66
C ALA A 148 10.74 -6.97 -20.59
N VAL A 149 10.93 -6.43 -19.40
CA VAL A 149 9.89 -6.40 -18.36
C VAL A 149 8.84 -5.35 -18.74
N THR A 150 7.56 -5.67 -18.55
CA THR A 150 6.45 -4.79 -18.91
C THR A 150 5.28 -4.95 -17.92
N PRO A 151 4.61 -3.85 -17.51
CA PRO A 151 4.83 -2.44 -17.88
C PRO A 151 6.10 -1.85 -17.21
N THR A 152 6.55 -0.65 -17.59
CA THR A 152 7.61 0.06 -16.85
C THR A 152 7.04 1.00 -15.79
N PRO A 153 7.63 1.08 -14.59
CA PRO A 153 7.40 2.21 -13.69
C PRO A 153 8.02 3.49 -14.26
N ASN A 154 7.60 4.65 -13.73
CA ASN A 154 8.18 5.97 -14.01
C ASN A 154 9.47 6.26 -13.23
N TRP A 155 10.27 5.22 -12.94
CA TRP A 155 11.60 5.37 -12.35
C TRP A 155 12.58 6.04 -13.34
N PRO A 156 13.77 6.52 -12.92
CA PRO A 156 14.70 7.27 -13.79
C PRO A 156 15.35 6.50 -14.97
N SER A 157 14.76 5.37 -15.40
CA SER A 157 15.18 4.62 -16.57
C SER A 157 14.42 5.09 -17.82
N VAL A 158 15.08 5.06 -18.98
CA VAL A 158 14.44 5.23 -20.29
C VAL A 158 14.16 3.84 -20.85
N GLY A 159 12.90 3.40 -20.77
CA GLY A 159 12.39 2.19 -21.42
C GLY A 159 11.47 2.53 -22.60
N ASN A 160 11.15 1.54 -23.43
CA ASN A 160 10.26 1.69 -24.59
C ASN A 160 9.02 0.78 -24.51
N VAL A 161 8.77 0.21 -23.33
CA VAL A 161 7.52 -0.50 -22.97
C VAL A 161 6.50 0.48 -22.36
N PRO A 162 5.20 0.12 -22.28
CA PRO A 162 4.17 0.98 -21.71
C PRO A 162 4.47 1.40 -20.26
N LEU A 163 4.39 2.71 -19.98
CA LEU A 163 4.59 3.28 -18.65
C LEU A 163 3.27 3.33 -17.87
N LEU A 164 3.27 2.83 -16.64
CA LEU A 164 2.13 2.94 -15.71
C LEU A 164 2.57 3.55 -14.37
N THR A 165 1.62 4.22 -13.72
CA THR A 165 1.81 4.87 -12.40
C THR A 165 0.72 4.51 -11.39
N THR A 166 -0.14 3.56 -11.72
CA THR A 166 -1.20 3.03 -10.86
C THR A 166 -0.70 1.81 -10.08
N ALA A 167 -0.94 1.79 -8.76
CA ALA A 167 -0.53 0.68 -7.92
C ALA A 167 -1.22 -0.65 -8.31
N PRO A 168 -0.49 -1.78 -8.33
CA PRO A 168 -1.09 -3.09 -8.49
C PRO A 168 -2.06 -3.43 -7.34
N MET A 169 -3.16 -4.09 -7.69
CA MET A 169 -4.22 -4.47 -6.73
C MET A 169 -4.11 -5.94 -6.28
N ASN A 170 -3.23 -6.70 -6.93
CA ASN A 170 -2.85 -8.07 -6.61
C ASN A 170 -1.60 -8.43 -7.44
N GLU A 171 -1.01 -9.59 -7.14
CA GLU A 171 0.23 -10.09 -7.75
C GLU A 171 0.16 -10.41 -9.26
N SER A 172 -1.04 -10.46 -9.84
CA SER A 172 -1.25 -10.70 -11.28
C SER A 172 -1.77 -9.46 -12.01
N HIS A 173 -1.95 -8.33 -11.32
CA HIS A 173 -2.33 -7.05 -11.92
C HIS A 173 -1.06 -6.31 -12.35
N PHE A 174 -0.61 -6.53 -13.59
CA PHE A 174 0.62 -5.92 -14.11
C PHE A 174 0.51 -4.40 -14.22
N ALA A 175 1.06 -3.71 -13.23
CA ALA A 175 0.99 -2.27 -13.06
C ALA A 175 2.17 -1.81 -12.19
N ALA A 176 2.32 -0.51 -12.02
CA ALA A 176 3.41 0.07 -11.26
C ALA A 176 2.94 1.30 -10.49
N MET A 177 3.10 1.31 -9.18
CA MET A 177 2.92 2.50 -8.34
C MET A 177 3.92 3.57 -8.79
N SER A 178 3.51 4.84 -8.78
CA SER A 178 4.42 5.96 -9.05
C SER A 178 5.67 5.91 -8.18
N PHE A 179 6.84 5.89 -8.83
CA PHE A 179 8.14 5.58 -8.24
C PHE A 179 8.53 6.54 -7.09
N HIS A 180 8.13 7.81 -7.17
CA HIS A 180 8.42 8.79 -6.11
C HIS A 180 7.80 8.44 -4.75
N LEU A 181 6.72 7.64 -4.74
CA LEU A 181 6.07 7.16 -3.51
C LEU A 181 6.83 6.00 -2.86
N TRP A 182 7.66 5.27 -3.61
CA TRP A 182 8.31 4.05 -3.12
C TRP A 182 9.18 4.29 -1.89
N ARG A 183 9.93 5.41 -1.88
CA ARG A 183 10.75 5.82 -0.72
C ARG A 183 9.94 6.25 0.50
N LEU A 184 8.69 6.65 0.30
CA LEU A 184 7.78 7.05 1.38
C LEU A 184 7.12 5.82 2.02
N VAL A 185 6.90 4.77 1.23
CA VAL A 185 6.43 3.46 1.71
C VAL A 185 7.48 2.78 2.58
N GLY A 186 8.75 2.77 2.14
CA GLY A 186 9.83 2.12 2.85
C GLY A 186 11.12 1.97 2.05
N SER A 187 11.99 1.09 2.49
CA SER A 187 13.31 0.88 1.87
C SER A 187 13.77 -0.58 1.83
N GLU A 188 13.16 -1.45 2.64
CA GLU A 188 13.32 -2.89 2.51
C GLU A 188 12.51 -3.36 1.32
N ILE A 189 13.11 -4.19 0.46
CA ILE A 189 12.43 -4.73 -0.73
C ILE A 189 12.21 -6.22 -0.57
N LEU A 190 11.09 -6.71 -1.09
CA LEU A 190 10.80 -8.13 -1.28
C LEU A 190 10.50 -8.36 -2.75
N VAL A 191 11.18 -9.33 -3.36
CA VAL A 191 10.92 -9.77 -4.72
C VAL A 191 10.29 -11.15 -4.66
N LYS A 192 9.03 -11.26 -5.07
CA LYS A 192 8.33 -12.53 -5.30
C LYS A 192 8.29 -12.79 -6.80
N SER A 193 8.67 -13.98 -7.22
CA SER A 193 8.68 -14.41 -8.62
C SER A 193 8.06 -15.78 -8.73
N ASN A 194 7.41 -16.11 -9.84
CA ASN A 194 7.01 -17.49 -10.11
C ASN A 194 8.01 -18.24 -11.02
N ILE A 195 9.09 -17.57 -11.46
CA ILE A 195 10.16 -18.17 -12.27
C ILE A 195 11.54 -18.16 -11.58
N ASN A 196 11.68 -17.48 -10.43
CA ASN A 196 12.91 -17.39 -9.66
C ASN A 196 12.63 -17.36 -8.15
N ASN A 197 13.65 -17.59 -7.32
CA ASN A 197 13.52 -17.63 -5.86
C ASN A 197 13.13 -16.25 -5.28
N TRP A 198 12.36 -16.29 -4.19
CA TRP A 198 11.95 -15.09 -3.49
C TRP A 198 13.07 -14.61 -2.58
N ILE A 199 13.35 -13.32 -2.61
CA ILE A 199 14.40 -12.69 -1.81
C ILE A 199 13.88 -11.41 -1.17
N ALA A 200 14.40 -11.09 0.02
CA ALA A 200 14.22 -9.78 0.63
C ALA A 200 15.58 -9.11 0.80
N CYS A 201 15.68 -7.82 0.51
CA CYS A 201 16.94 -7.08 0.59
C CYS A 201 16.77 -5.79 1.39
N LEU A 202 17.72 -5.57 2.30
CA LEU A 202 17.89 -4.31 3.00
C LEU A 202 18.90 -3.43 2.25
N PRO A 203 18.68 -2.10 2.22
CA PRO A 203 19.65 -1.17 1.68
C PRO A 203 20.92 -1.17 2.54
N TYR A 204 22.05 -0.86 1.92
CA TYR A 204 23.29 -0.58 2.64
C TYR A 204 23.99 0.63 1.99
N LYS A 205 24.76 0.40 0.92
CA LYS A 205 25.32 1.48 0.08
C LYS A 205 24.53 1.68 -1.21
N GLY A 206 23.71 0.70 -1.59
CA GLY A 206 22.75 0.79 -2.68
C GLY A 206 21.33 0.78 -2.16
N SER A 207 20.42 1.38 -2.93
CA SER A 207 18.99 1.46 -2.62
C SER A 207 18.19 1.52 -3.92
N LEU A 208 17.16 0.67 -4.03
CA LEU A 208 16.27 0.67 -5.19
C LEU A 208 15.42 1.94 -5.21
N VAL A 209 14.84 2.31 -4.07
CA VAL A 209 13.91 3.44 -3.94
C VAL A 209 14.60 4.80 -4.09
N GLU A 210 15.89 4.86 -3.79
CA GLU A 210 16.73 6.05 -4.01
C GLU A 210 17.47 6.00 -5.36
N TRP A 211 17.22 4.97 -6.18
CA TRP A 211 17.89 4.77 -7.47
C TRP A 211 19.43 4.81 -7.39
N LEU A 212 20.00 4.21 -6.35
CA LEU A 212 21.41 4.31 -5.99
C LEU A 212 22.14 2.98 -6.14
N SER A 213 23.17 2.93 -6.99
CA SER A 213 24.02 1.73 -7.11
C SER A 213 24.88 1.53 -5.87
N GLY A 214 25.01 0.30 -5.41
CA GLY A 214 25.86 -0.02 -4.27
C GLY A 214 25.61 -1.42 -3.71
N ALA A 215 26.18 -1.69 -2.54
CA ALA A 215 25.96 -2.95 -1.84
C ALA A 215 24.58 -3.00 -1.18
N VAL A 216 23.98 -4.18 -1.17
CA VAL A 216 22.70 -4.50 -0.51
C VAL A 216 22.86 -5.82 0.26
N THR A 217 22.06 -6.00 1.31
CA THR A 217 22.07 -7.23 2.11
C THR A 217 20.79 -8.00 1.86
N CYS A 218 20.87 -9.10 1.14
CA CYS A 218 19.71 -9.91 0.79
C CYS A 218 19.65 -11.21 1.60
N ARG A 219 18.44 -11.74 1.79
CA ARG A 219 18.15 -13.06 2.36
C ARG A 219 17.17 -13.83 1.49
N MET A 220 17.26 -15.15 1.54
CA MET A 220 16.34 -16.06 0.87
C MET A 220 15.02 -16.11 1.64
N ILE A 221 13.89 -15.92 0.94
CA ILE A 221 12.54 -15.99 1.52
C ILE A 221 11.86 -17.30 1.14
N LYS A 222 11.96 -17.70 -0.13
CA LYS A 222 11.39 -18.95 -0.63
C LYS A 222 12.19 -19.48 -1.80
N VAL A 223 12.58 -20.74 -1.73
CA VAL A 223 13.24 -21.46 -2.81
C VAL A 223 12.17 -22.10 -3.69
N LEU A 224 12.09 -21.70 -4.96
CA LEU A 224 11.20 -22.31 -5.96
C LEU A 224 11.91 -23.36 -6.80
N THR A 225 13.24 -23.27 -6.90
CA THR A 225 14.05 -24.20 -7.67
C THR A 225 15.27 -24.63 -6.88
N ASN A 226 15.54 -25.93 -6.86
CA ASN A 226 16.70 -26.55 -6.24
C ASN A 226 17.91 -26.65 -7.19
N LEU A 227 17.85 -25.99 -8.35
CA LEU A 227 18.93 -25.97 -9.35
C LEU A 227 20.26 -25.49 -8.77
N CYS A 228 20.22 -24.57 -7.81
CA CYS A 228 21.38 -23.88 -7.27
C CYS A 228 21.33 -23.76 -5.75
N GLY A 229 22.48 -23.51 -5.12
CA GLY A 229 22.54 -23.19 -3.70
C GLY A 229 21.78 -21.89 -3.39
N ASN A 230 21.59 -21.59 -2.09
CA ASN A 230 20.86 -20.40 -1.63
C ASN A 230 21.63 -19.09 -1.91
N VAL A 231 21.84 -18.79 -3.19
CA VAL A 231 22.51 -17.59 -3.68
C VAL A 231 21.56 -16.41 -3.55
N VAL A 232 22.07 -15.30 -3.03
CA VAL A 232 21.36 -14.04 -2.95
C VAL A 232 22.20 -12.90 -3.54
N PRO A 233 21.56 -11.86 -4.07
CA PRO A 233 22.29 -10.67 -4.50
C PRO A 233 23.04 -9.98 -3.36
N THR A 234 24.14 -9.32 -3.69
CA THR A 234 24.92 -8.49 -2.76
C THR A 234 25.15 -7.08 -3.29
N LYS A 235 24.80 -6.82 -4.55
CA LYS A 235 24.96 -5.52 -5.21
C LYS A 235 23.73 -5.16 -6.03
N LEU A 236 23.36 -3.90 -5.97
CA LEU A 236 22.39 -3.25 -6.84
C LEU A 236 23.15 -2.31 -7.80
N HIS A 237 22.82 -2.38 -9.09
CA HIS A 237 23.43 -1.55 -10.12
C HIS A 237 22.35 -0.94 -11.02
N VAL A 238 22.21 0.38 -10.99
CA VAL A 238 21.27 1.10 -11.87
C VAL A 238 21.85 1.31 -13.27
N LYS A 239 20.99 1.23 -14.28
CA LYS A 239 21.30 1.39 -15.70
C LYS A 239 20.25 2.26 -16.36
N LYS A 240 20.55 2.72 -17.59
CA LYS A 240 19.63 3.48 -18.42
C LYS A 240 18.30 2.76 -18.62
N CYS A 241 18.31 1.44 -18.81
CA CYS A 241 17.11 0.64 -19.09
C CYS A 241 16.60 -0.14 -17.87
N GLY A 242 16.94 0.26 -16.65
CA GLY A 242 16.42 -0.38 -15.44
C GLY A 242 17.51 -0.75 -14.43
N VAL A 243 17.30 -1.79 -13.64
CA VAL A 243 18.14 -2.09 -12.46
C VAL A 243 18.54 -3.56 -12.38
N LYS A 244 19.78 -3.79 -11.95
CA LYS A 244 20.37 -5.12 -11.80
C LYS A 244 20.60 -5.45 -10.34
N PHE A 245 20.16 -6.62 -9.92
CA PHE A 245 20.65 -7.28 -8.72
C PHE A 245 21.72 -8.28 -9.13
N ARG A 246 22.88 -8.20 -8.48
CA ARG A 246 24.04 -9.04 -8.82
C ARG A 246 24.49 -9.84 -7.61
N ALA A 247 24.83 -11.10 -7.83
CA ALA A 247 25.33 -12.03 -6.81
C ALA A 247 26.79 -12.42 -7.09
N GLY A 248 27.53 -12.75 -6.03
CA GLY A 248 28.94 -13.15 -6.07
C GLY A 248 29.93 -12.08 -5.58
N ALA A 249 31.01 -12.52 -4.92
CA ALA A 249 31.97 -11.63 -4.25
C ALA A 249 32.94 -10.92 -5.22
N TYR A 250 33.51 -11.64 -6.20
CA TYR A 250 34.59 -11.14 -7.06
C TYR A 250 34.12 -10.80 -8.49
N SER A 251 33.35 -11.69 -9.13
CA SER A 251 32.84 -11.51 -10.49
C SER A 251 31.31 -11.43 -10.53
N ALA A 252 30.72 -10.50 -9.77
CA ALA A 252 29.27 -10.48 -9.54
C ALA A 252 28.47 -10.57 -10.84
N LYS A 253 27.63 -11.58 -11.04
CA LYS A 253 26.81 -11.73 -12.26
C LYS A 253 25.37 -11.35 -11.98
N ASN A 254 24.59 -11.17 -13.04
CA ASN A 254 23.17 -10.81 -12.92
C ASN A 254 22.42 -11.96 -12.24
N TYR A 255 21.74 -11.64 -11.14
CA TYR A 255 20.74 -12.49 -10.51
C TYR A 255 19.36 -12.03 -10.99
N TYR A 256 19.05 -10.74 -10.81
CA TYR A 256 17.95 -10.08 -11.50
C TYR A 256 18.47 -8.98 -12.43
N PHE A 257 17.80 -8.79 -13.56
CA PHE A 257 17.85 -7.57 -14.33
C PHE A 257 16.45 -7.24 -14.84
N PHE A 258 15.90 -6.15 -14.33
CA PHE A 258 14.60 -5.63 -14.75
C PHE A 258 14.83 -4.68 -15.94
N ASP A 259 15.07 -5.23 -17.14
CA ASP A 259 15.33 -4.45 -18.37
C ASP A 259 14.01 -4.00 -19.01
N THR A 260 13.82 -2.70 -19.17
CA THR A 260 12.61 -2.09 -19.76
C THR A 260 12.81 -1.65 -21.22
N CYS A 261 13.96 -1.96 -21.82
CA CYS A 261 14.28 -1.67 -23.22
C CYS A 261 14.19 -2.94 -24.08
N THR A 262 13.41 -2.91 -25.17
CA THR A 262 13.32 -4.02 -26.15
C THR A 262 14.37 -3.95 -27.27
N ASP A 263 15.34 -3.05 -27.17
CA ASP A 263 16.42 -2.86 -28.15
C ASP A 263 17.81 -2.93 -27.48
N SER A 264 17.85 -3.40 -26.23
CA SER A 264 19.04 -3.38 -25.39
C SER A 264 19.52 -4.79 -25.07
N LYS A 265 19.78 -5.06 -23.78
CA LYS A 265 20.06 -6.39 -23.28
C LYS A 265 18.72 -7.08 -22.99
N THR A 266 18.80 -8.35 -22.61
CA THR A 266 17.63 -9.08 -22.12
C THR A 266 17.54 -8.99 -20.59
N PRO A 267 16.34 -9.03 -20.00
CA PRO A 267 16.13 -9.35 -18.60
C PRO A 267 16.90 -10.59 -18.14
N TYR A 268 17.20 -10.67 -16.85
CA TYR A 268 17.84 -11.85 -16.25
C TYR A 268 17.09 -12.22 -14.99
N HIS A 269 16.77 -13.51 -14.84
CA HIS A 269 16.06 -14.06 -13.68
C HIS A 269 16.71 -15.37 -13.27
N ASP A 270 17.98 -15.26 -12.88
CA ASP A 270 18.84 -16.41 -12.66
C ASP A 270 18.99 -16.72 -11.17
N PRO A 271 18.39 -17.82 -10.65
CA PRO A 271 18.49 -18.23 -9.25
C PRO A 271 19.93 -18.54 -8.82
N CYS A 272 20.82 -18.81 -9.77
CA CYS A 272 22.22 -19.17 -9.53
C CYS A 272 23.12 -17.94 -9.47
N GLY A 273 22.64 -16.79 -9.95
CA GLY A 273 23.46 -15.58 -10.06
C GLY A 273 24.71 -15.79 -10.90
N SER A 274 24.61 -16.53 -12.00
CA SER A 274 25.65 -16.76 -13.00
C SER A 274 25.43 -16.00 -14.32
N ALA A 275 24.31 -15.26 -14.43
CA ALA A 275 23.80 -14.65 -15.66
C ALA A 275 23.52 -15.70 -16.75
N SER A 276 22.86 -16.79 -16.34
CA SER A 276 22.47 -17.92 -17.18
C SER A 276 20.95 -17.97 -17.38
N ASP A 277 20.51 -18.71 -18.40
CA ASP A 277 19.09 -18.94 -18.68
C ASP A 277 18.51 -20.04 -17.77
N SER A 278 18.54 -19.81 -16.46
CA SER A 278 18.24 -20.82 -15.43
C SER A 278 16.95 -20.53 -14.63
N HIS A 279 16.12 -19.62 -15.11
CA HIS A 279 14.77 -19.44 -14.56
C HIS A 279 13.91 -20.69 -14.82
N LEU A 280 12.89 -20.86 -13.98
CA LEU A 280 11.94 -21.97 -14.13
C LEU A 280 11.17 -21.83 -15.44
N LYS A 281 11.15 -22.88 -16.26
CA LYS A 281 10.49 -22.91 -17.58
C LYS A 281 9.06 -23.42 -17.49
N ASN A 282 8.26 -23.18 -18.53
CA ASN A 282 6.87 -23.68 -18.67
C ASN A 282 5.93 -23.25 -17.53
N VAL A 283 6.11 -22.02 -17.03
CA VAL A 283 5.29 -21.44 -15.97
C VAL A 283 4.10 -20.72 -16.60
N GLN A 284 2.89 -20.98 -16.09
CA GLN A 284 1.70 -20.24 -16.52
C GLN A 284 1.76 -18.79 -15.99
N ASN A 285 1.51 -17.82 -16.87
CA ASN A 285 1.55 -16.39 -16.56
C ASN A 285 2.84 -15.99 -15.83
N PRO A 286 4.01 -16.07 -16.49
CA PRO A 286 5.29 -15.74 -15.87
C PRO A 286 5.32 -14.27 -15.44
N HIS A 287 5.62 -14.01 -14.19
CA HIS A 287 5.60 -12.66 -13.63
C HIS A 287 6.44 -12.54 -12.35
N GLU A 288 6.72 -11.29 -11.99
CA GLU A 288 7.28 -10.93 -10.71
C GLU A 288 6.58 -9.75 -10.08
N ASN A 289 6.82 -9.65 -8.78
CA ASN A 289 6.27 -8.64 -7.91
C ASN A 289 7.39 -8.07 -7.04
N ILE A 290 7.50 -6.74 -7.00
CA ILE A 290 8.34 -6.01 -6.04
C ILE A 290 7.43 -5.38 -4.99
N PHE A 291 7.73 -5.68 -3.74
CA PHE A 291 7.11 -5.10 -2.57
C PHE A 291 8.10 -4.29 -1.76
N ILE A 292 7.60 -3.31 -1.00
CA ILE A 292 8.39 -2.41 -0.16
C ILE A 292 7.78 -2.30 1.24
N ARG A 293 8.65 -2.17 2.26
CA ARG A 293 8.29 -1.77 3.64
C ARG A 293 9.45 -1.10 4.39
#